data_AF-A0A7X8QZQ2-F1
#
_entry.id   AF-A0A7X8QZQ2-F1
#
_cell.length_a   1.000
_cell.length_b   1.000
_cell.length_c   1.000
_cell.angle_alpha   90.00
_cell.angle_beta   90.00
_cell.angle_gamma   90.00
#
_symmetry.space_group_name_H-M   'P 1'
#
loop_
_entity.id
_entity.type
_entity.pdbx_description
1 polymer ?
#
loop_
_entity_poly.entity_id
_entity_poly.type
_entity_poly.pdbx_seq_one_letter_code
_entity_poly.pdbx_strand_id
1 'polypeptide(L)'
;MIKKVQEPFERGAGILLPVSSLPSDYGIGTFGKEAYRFVDFLRSVGQKYWQVLPLGPISYGDSPYAGTSAFAGNPYYIDLEELIIEGLLQLDQVKSVDWGNDPNTIDYSALYRERFNILKIAFHNSQHNTEKDY
;
A
#
# COMPACT_ATOMS: atom_id res chain seq x y z
N MET A 1 -20.71 -3.03 -31.34
CA MET A 1 -19.97 -1.91 -30.71
C MET A 1 -20.78 -1.45 -29.51
N ILE A 2 -20.38 -1.81 -28.29
CA ILE A 2 -21.10 -1.40 -27.07
C ILE A 2 -20.46 -0.11 -26.56
N LYS A 3 -21.18 1.00 -26.64
CA LYS A 3 -20.84 2.23 -25.93
C LYS A 3 -21.04 1.97 -24.43
N LYS A 4 -19.98 1.61 -23.72
CA LYS A 4 -19.94 1.74 -22.25
C LYS A 4 -19.76 3.24 -21.97
N VAL A 5 -20.85 3.99 -21.95
CA VAL A 5 -20.80 5.35 -21.41
C VAL A 5 -20.84 5.19 -19.90
N GLN A 6 -19.75 5.57 -19.25
CA GLN A 6 -19.68 5.60 -17.80
C GLN A 6 -20.66 6.67 -17.29
N GLU A 7 -21.52 6.30 -16.35
CA GLU A 7 -22.40 7.27 -15.69
C GLU A 7 -21.56 8.40 -15.10
N PRO A 8 -21.97 9.67 -15.27
CA PRO A 8 -21.25 10.80 -14.73
C PRO A 8 -21.17 10.69 -13.21
N PHE A 9 -20.02 11.05 -12.64
CA PHE A 9 -19.88 11.14 -11.20
C PHE A 9 -20.91 12.13 -10.63
N GLU A 10 -21.50 11.78 -9.49
CA GLU A 10 -22.31 12.72 -8.73
C GLU A 10 -21.51 14.00 -8.42
N ARG A 11 -22.20 15.11 -8.15
CA ARG A 11 -21.51 16.28 -7.62
C ARG A 11 -20.93 15.95 -6.24
N GLY A 12 -19.65 16.27 -6.06
CA GLY A 12 -18.92 16.07 -4.82
C GLY A 12 -17.57 16.77 -4.82
N ALA A 13 -16.93 16.78 -3.65
CA ALA A 13 -15.55 17.18 -3.47
C ALA A 13 -14.72 15.97 -3.02
N GLY A 14 -13.40 16.08 -3.12
CA GLY A 14 -12.48 15.05 -2.68
C GLY A 14 -11.09 15.58 -2.39
N ILE A 15 -10.25 14.68 -1.89
CA ILE A 15 -8.85 14.96 -1.57
C ILE A 15 -7.96 14.11 -2.47
N LEU A 16 -6.92 14.74 -3.04
CA LEU A 16 -5.79 14.04 -3.64
C LEU A 16 -4.78 13.73 -2.53
N LEU A 17 -4.55 12.45 -2.26
CA LEU A 17 -3.53 11.98 -1.34
C LEU A 17 -2.94 10.67 -1.88
N PRO A 18 -1.64 10.60 -2.21
CA PRO A 18 -1.00 9.33 -2.53
C PRO A 18 -1.08 8.36 -1.34
N VAL A 19 -1.32 7.07 -1.59
CA VAL A 19 -1.35 6.04 -0.53
C VAL A 19 -0.03 6.01 0.23
N SER A 20 1.09 6.19 -0.48
CA SER A 20 2.43 6.27 0.11
C SER A 20 2.61 7.38 1.14
N SER A 21 1.78 8.43 1.10
CA SER A 21 1.81 9.57 2.02
C SER A 21 0.99 9.36 3.29
N LEU A 22 0.29 8.23 3.43
CA LEU A 22 -0.35 7.88 4.69
C LEU A 22 0.73 7.66 5.77
N PRO A 23 0.46 8.02 7.03
CA PRO A 23 1.38 7.76 8.12
C PRO A 23 1.60 6.25 8.29
N SER A 24 2.82 5.85 8.61
CA SER A 24 3.21 4.45 8.76
C SER A 24 4.47 4.32 9.61
N ASP A 25 4.48 3.32 10.48
CA ASP A 25 5.67 2.95 11.27
C ASP A 25 6.66 2.09 10.48
N TYR A 26 6.30 1.69 9.24
CA TYR A 26 7.05 0.74 8.42
C TYR A 26 7.51 1.35 7.08
N GLY A 27 7.90 2.63 7.14
CA GLY A 27 8.60 3.38 6.08
C GLY A 27 7.73 3.96 4.96
N ILE A 28 6.52 3.45 4.74
CA ILE A 28 5.60 3.95 3.69
C ILE A 28 4.15 3.68 4.06
N GLY A 29 3.25 4.58 3.67
CA GLY A 29 1.82 4.38 3.77
C GLY A 29 1.33 3.17 2.97
N THR A 30 0.35 2.44 3.52
CA THR A 30 -0.15 1.14 3.03
C THR A 30 -1.67 1.11 2.96
N PHE A 31 -2.22 0.04 2.40
CA PHE A 31 -3.65 -0.27 2.51
C PHE A 31 -3.97 -0.99 3.84
N GLY A 32 -3.67 -0.33 4.95
CA GLY A 32 -3.94 -0.84 6.30
C GLY A 32 -4.85 0.10 7.11
N LYS A 33 -4.68 0.05 8.43
CA LYS A 33 -5.44 0.85 9.40
C LYS A 33 -5.51 2.36 9.06
N GLU A 34 -4.39 2.96 8.66
CA GLU A 34 -4.36 4.40 8.37
C GLU A 34 -5.11 4.76 7.08
N ALA A 35 -5.22 3.84 6.11
CA ALA A 35 -6.09 4.03 4.94
C ALA A 35 -7.57 4.03 5.33
N TYR A 36 -7.98 3.10 6.21
CA TYR A 36 -9.35 3.09 6.76
C TYR A 36 -9.65 4.37 7.54
N ARG A 37 -8.73 4.80 8.42
CA ARG A 37 -8.88 6.05 9.17
C ARG A 37 -9.00 7.26 8.25
N PHE A 38 -8.26 7.29 7.14
CA PHE A 38 -8.36 8.37 6.16
C PHE A 38 -9.72 8.36 5.45
N VAL A 39 -10.24 7.19 5.06
CA VAL A 39 -11.58 7.07 4.48
C VAL A 39 -12.68 7.49 5.48
N ASP A 40 -12.55 7.10 6.74
CA ASP A 40 -13.47 7.54 7.81
C ASP A 40 -13.40 9.06 8.01
N PHE A 41 -12.20 9.65 7.94
CA PHE A 41 -12.03 11.09 7.95
C PHE A 41 -12.75 11.75 6.76
N LEU A 42 -12.52 11.28 5.52
CA LEU A 42 -13.19 11.81 4.33
C LEU A 42 -14.71 11.77 4.48
N ARG A 43 -15.25 10.65 4.98
CA ARG A 43 -16.67 10.50 5.30
C ARG A 43 -17.14 11.53 6.32
N SER A 44 -16.38 11.73 7.40
CA SER A 44 -16.74 12.65 8.48
C SER A 44 -16.84 14.12 8.04
N VAL A 45 -16.04 14.52 7.04
CA VAL A 45 -16.01 15.88 6.48
C VAL A 45 -16.78 16.00 5.16
N GLY A 46 -17.57 14.99 4.79
CA GLY A 46 -18.44 15.01 3.60
C GLY A 46 -17.71 14.96 2.26
N GLN A 47 -16.43 14.55 2.24
CA GLN A 47 -15.70 14.30 1.00
C GLN A 47 -16.20 12.99 0.37
N LYS A 48 -16.48 13.03 -0.94
CA LYS A 48 -17.00 11.87 -1.69
C LYS A 48 -15.89 11.11 -2.42
N TYR A 49 -14.77 11.77 -2.71
CA TYR A 49 -13.71 11.20 -3.54
C TYR A 49 -12.36 11.20 -2.83
N TRP A 50 -11.62 10.12 -3.03
CA TRP A 50 -10.19 10.04 -2.77
C TRP A 50 -9.49 9.80 -4.10
N GLN A 51 -8.70 10.77 -4.54
CA GLN A 51 -7.84 10.59 -5.70
C GLN A 51 -6.46 10.10 -5.22
N VAL A 52 -5.96 9.04 -5.84
CA VAL A 52 -4.62 8.48 -5.60
C VAL A 52 -3.73 8.62 -6.84
N LEU A 53 -2.43 8.47 -6.66
CA LEU A 53 -1.47 8.28 -7.76
C LEU A 53 -1.52 6.83 -8.26
N PRO A 54 -0.88 6.50 -9.40
CA PRO A 54 -0.85 5.11 -9.87
C PRO A 54 -0.33 4.14 -8.80
N LEU A 55 -0.97 2.98 -8.70
CA LEU A 55 -0.71 1.99 -7.66
C LEU A 55 0.25 0.88 -8.10
N GLY A 56 0.84 1.03 -9.29
CA GLY A 56 1.73 0.04 -9.88
C GLY A 56 3.11 -0.01 -9.25
N PRO A 57 3.86 -1.12 -9.46
CA PRO A 57 5.24 -1.22 -9.01
C PRO A 57 6.09 -0.13 -9.66
N ILE A 58 6.94 0.52 -8.87
CA ILE A 58 7.85 1.58 -9.32
C ILE A 58 9.17 1.00 -9.86
N SER A 59 9.80 1.73 -10.78
CA SER A 59 11.13 1.42 -11.32
C SER A 59 12.18 2.40 -10.77
N TYR A 60 13.34 2.48 -11.41
CA TYR A 60 14.40 3.41 -11.10
C TYR A 60 13.90 4.87 -11.13
N GLY A 61 13.95 5.56 -9.99
CA GLY A 61 13.50 6.95 -9.81
C GLY A 61 12.21 7.11 -8.98
N ASP A 62 11.68 6.03 -8.40
CA ASP A 62 10.61 5.98 -7.40
C ASP A 62 9.28 6.66 -7.82
N SER A 63 9.14 6.97 -9.10
CA SER A 63 7.98 7.65 -9.66
C SER A 63 6.85 6.65 -9.89
N PRO A 64 5.62 6.92 -9.40
CA PRO A 64 4.46 6.08 -9.66
C PRO A 64 4.05 6.07 -11.15
N TYR A 65 4.59 7.00 -11.96
CA TYR A 65 4.34 7.05 -13.40
C TYR A 65 5.38 6.29 -14.23
N ALA A 66 6.46 5.82 -13.61
CA ALA A 66 7.53 5.08 -14.26
C ALA A 66 7.50 3.60 -13.86
N GLY A 67 6.30 3.01 -13.86
CA GLY A 67 6.10 1.66 -13.36
C GLY A 67 6.55 0.55 -14.31
N THR A 68 6.91 -0.61 -13.75
CA THR A 68 7.33 -1.79 -14.54
C THR A 68 6.17 -2.64 -15.05
N SER A 69 4.94 -2.35 -14.59
CA SER A 69 3.71 -3.04 -15.00
C SER A 69 2.52 -2.09 -14.97
N ALA A 70 1.63 -2.23 -15.95
CA ALA A 70 0.36 -1.50 -16.02
C ALA A 70 -0.77 -2.18 -15.22
N PHE A 71 -0.56 -3.42 -14.75
CA PHE A 71 -1.61 -4.25 -14.13
C PHE A 71 -1.32 -4.66 -12.70
N ALA A 72 -0.05 -4.87 -12.35
CA ALA A 72 0.31 -5.30 -11.00
C ALA A 72 0.15 -4.16 -9.99
N GLY A 73 -0.20 -4.49 -8.75
CA GLY A 73 -0.10 -3.56 -7.63
C GLY A 73 1.33 -3.49 -7.08
N ASN A 74 1.71 -2.37 -6.47
CA ASN A 74 2.98 -2.21 -5.79
C ASN A 74 2.99 -2.99 -4.47
N PRO A 75 3.88 -3.99 -4.27
CA PRO A 75 3.98 -4.74 -3.02
C PRO A 75 4.27 -3.89 -1.80
N TYR A 76 4.80 -2.67 -1.98
CA TYR A 76 5.03 -1.74 -0.88
C TYR A 76 3.74 -1.29 -0.19
N TYR A 77 2.57 -1.43 -0.82
CA TYR A 77 1.29 -1.06 -0.21
C TYR A 77 0.63 -2.19 0.57
N ILE A 78 1.24 -3.39 0.64
CA ILE A 78 0.81 -4.46 1.54
C ILE A 78 1.07 -4.02 2.97
N ASP A 79 0.04 -4.09 3.82
CA ASP A 79 0.13 -3.72 5.22
C ASP A 79 0.83 -4.79 6.06
N LEU A 80 1.86 -4.43 6.81
CA LEU A 80 2.61 -5.39 7.63
C LEU A 80 1.90 -5.71 8.94
N GLU A 81 1.03 -4.83 9.46
CA GLU A 81 0.26 -5.13 10.68
C GLU A 81 -0.79 -6.20 10.40
N GLU A 82 -1.47 -6.14 9.25
CA GLU A 82 -2.39 -7.20 8.84
C GLU A 82 -1.68 -8.56 8.75
N LEU A 83 -0.48 -8.62 8.15
CA LEU A 83 0.31 -9.86 8.10
C LEU A 83 0.75 -10.35 9.50
N ILE A 84 0.94 -9.44 10.46
CA ILE A 84 1.22 -9.80 11.87
C ILE A 84 -0.05 -10.36 12.53
N ILE A 85 -1.20 -9.73 12.30
CA ILE A 85 -2.52 -10.17 12.82
C ILE A 85 -2.86 -11.56 12.30
N GLU A 86 -2.57 -11.83 11.03
CA GLU A 86 -2.75 -13.16 10.40
C GLU A 86 -1.72 -14.20 10.88
N GLY A 87 -0.73 -13.80 11.69
CA GLY A 87 0.32 -14.70 12.19
C GLY A 87 1.37 -15.08 11.14
N LEU A 88 1.39 -14.39 10.00
CA LEU A 88 2.37 -14.60 8.93
C LEU A 88 3.71 -13.93 9.24
N LEU A 89 3.70 -12.88 10.06
CA LEU A 89 4.87 -12.15 10.52
C LEU A 89 4.87 -12.01 12.04
N GLN A 90 6.06 -11.91 12.63
CA GLN A 90 6.23 -11.55 14.05
C GLN A 90 6.58 -10.07 14.18
N LEU A 91 6.02 -9.41 15.22
CA LEU A 91 6.16 -7.97 15.43
C LEU A 91 7.62 -7.54 15.65
N ASP A 92 8.37 -8.31 16.42
CA ASP A 92 9.79 -8.07 16.72
C ASP A 92 10.66 -8.10 15.45
N GLN A 93 10.38 -9.05 14.57
CA GLN A 93 11.05 -9.17 13.27
C GLN A 93 10.83 -7.91 12.43
N VAL A 94 9.59 -7.41 12.34
CA VAL A 94 9.27 -6.21 11.56
C VAL A 94 9.85 -4.94 12.20
N LYS A 95 9.86 -4.85 13.54
CA LYS A 95 10.43 -3.71 14.28
C LYS A 95 11.96 -3.66 14.28
N SER A 96 12.64 -4.78 14.05
CA SER A 96 14.10 -4.81 13.96
C SER A 96 14.66 -4.24 12.65
N VAL A 97 13.79 -3.98 11.67
CA VAL A 97 14.18 -3.45 10.36
C VAL A 97 14.36 -1.93 10.44
N ASP A 98 15.43 -1.43 9.81
CA ASP A 98 15.62 0.00 9.58
C ASP A 98 14.79 0.45 8.37
N TRP A 99 13.66 1.10 8.65
CA TRP A 99 12.75 1.65 7.65
C TRP A 99 13.11 3.08 7.20
N GLY A 100 14.24 3.61 7.65
CA GLY A 100 14.63 5.01 7.48
C GLY A 100 14.48 5.82 8.77
N ASN A 101 15.20 6.94 8.83
CA ASN A 101 15.37 7.73 10.06
C ASN A 101 14.52 9.02 10.10
N ASP A 102 13.86 9.39 9.02
CA ASP A 102 13.02 10.60 8.94
C ASP A 102 11.55 10.22 8.74
N PRO A 103 10.67 10.49 9.71
CA PRO A 103 9.24 10.16 9.60
C PRO A 103 8.48 11.02 8.58
N ASN A 104 9.07 12.08 8.03
CA ASN A 104 8.41 12.97 7.07
C ASN A 104 8.75 12.64 5.61
N THR A 105 9.65 11.69 5.37
CA THR A 105 10.09 11.31 4.03
C THR A 105 10.14 9.79 3.88
N ILE A 106 10.03 9.32 2.65
CA ILE A 106 10.10 7.89 2.34
C ILE A 106 11.53 7.57 1.92
N ASP A 107 12.20 6.66 2.63
CA ASP A 107 13.45 6.05 2.19
C ASP A 107 13.15 4.86 1.25
N TYR A 108 12.99 5.16 -0.04
CA TYR A 108 12.76 4.13 -1.06
C TYR A 108 13.92 3.13 -1.18
N SER A 109 15.14 3.52 -0.78
CA SER A 109 16.29 2.61 -0.79
C SER A 109 16.18 1.59 0.34
N ALA A 110 15.74 1.99 1.54
CA ALA A 110 15.43 1.08 2.64
C ALA A 110 14.28 0.13 2.27
N LEU A 111 13.20 0.66 1.68
CA LEU A 111 12.07 -0.16 1.22
C LEU A 111 12.51 -1.22 0.19
N TYR A 112 13.32 -0.83 -0.80
CA TYR A 112 13.83 -1.75 -1.80
C TYR A 112 14.66 -2.89 -1.20
N ARG A 113 15.49 -2.59 -0.18
CA ARG A 113 16.30 -3.59 0.50
C ARG A 113 15.46 -4.52 1.38
N GLU A 114 14.56 -3.96 2.18
CA GLU A 114 13.99 -4.68 3.33
C GLU A 114 12.58 -5.21 3.08
N ARG A 115 11.75 -4.48 2.32
CA ARG A 115 10.32 -4.81 2.16
C ARG A 115 10.13 -6.20 1.57
N PHE A 116 10.88 -6.53 0.52
CA PHE A 116 10.80 -7.84 -0.11
C PHE A 116 11.35 -8.97 0.77
N ASN A 117 12.32 -8.70 1.64
CA ASN A 117 12.82 -9.71 2.59
C ASN A 117 11.73 -10.08 3.58
N ILE A 118 11.04 -9.09 4.15
CA ILE A 118 9.92 -9.31 5.06
C ILE A 118 8.75 -10.02 4.36
N LEU A 119 8.35 -9.58 3.16
CA LEU A 119 7.25 -10.21 2.44
C LEU A 119 7.55 -11.66 2.03
N LYS A 120 8.82 -12.01 1.76
CA LYS A 120 9.22 -13.42 1.51
C LYS A 120 9.04 -14.28 2.76
N ILE A 121 9.31 -13.74 3.95
CA ILE A 121 9.08 -14.48 5.20
C ILE A 121 7.59 -14.75 5.38
N ALA A 122 6.74 -13.73 5.18
CA ALA A 122 5.28 -13.89 5.22
C ALA A 122 4.80 -14.98 4.24
N PHE A 123 5.33 -14.96 3.01
CA PHE A 123 5.03 -15.98 1.99
C PHE A 123 5.44 -17.40 2.42
N HIS A 124 6.62 -17.57 3.03
CA HIS A 124 7.06 -18.87 3.53
C HIS A 124 6.18 -19.38 4.69
N ASN A 125 5.65 -18.47 5.51
CA ASN A 125 4.80 -18.81 6.63
C ASN A 125 3.33 -19.09 6.24
N SER A 126 2.87 -18.65 5.06
CA SER A 126 1.45 -18.68 4.71
C SER A 126 0.89 -20.06 4.35
N GLN A 127 1.71 -21.11 4.23
CA GLN A 127 1.26 -22.49 3.91
C GLN A 127 0.33 -22.59 2.67
N HIS A 128 0.39 -21.60 1.77
CA HIS A 128 -0.49 -21.45 0.61
C HIS A 128 -0.39 -22.64 -0.37
N ASN A 129 0.71 -23.38 -0.34
CA ASN A 129 0.90 -24.64 -1.07
C ASN A 129 0.00 -25.79 -0.59
N THR A 130 -0.77 -25.61 0.49
CA THR A 130 -1.74 -26.58 1.01
C THR A 130 -3.19 -26.24 0.64
N GLU A 131 -3.42 -25.06 0.04
CA GLU A 131 -4.76 -24.62 -0.40
C GLU A 131 -5.05 -25.13 -1.81
N LYS A 132 -6.30 -25.57 -2.06
CA LYS A 132 -6.70 -26.27 -3.30
C LYS A 132 -6.60 -25.44 -4.58
N ASP A 133 -6.46 -24.11 -4.46
CA ASP A 133 -6.50 -23.18 -5.58
C ASP A 133 -5.10 -22.69 -6.02
N TYR A 134 -4.03 -23.24 -5.43
CA TYR A 134 -2.61 -23.01 -5.77
C TYR A 134 -1.87 -24.32 -6.07
#